data_AF-A0A2G4IRA6-F1
#
_entry.id   AF-A0A2G4IRA6-F1
#
_cell.length_a   1.000
_cell.length_b   1.000
_cell.length_c   1.000
_cell.angle_alpha   90.00
_cell.angle_beta   90.00
_cell.angle_gamma   90.00
#
_symmetry.space_group_name_H-M   'P 1'
#
loop_
_entity.id
_entity.type
_entity.pdbx_description
1 polymer ?
#
loop_
_entity_poly.entity_id
_entity_poly.type
_entity_poly.pdbx_seq_one_letter_code
_entity_poly.pdbx_strand_id
1 'polypeptide(L)'
;MQEVRISADKGYQQAQFVFGAFINNQRPFAPTDICLVEQYWLKSVQAGRQAARLSYVRHVVKGKFSGCKIQATTADMRGLLDTAAKDSPGYYERLLIEDLTEQLKIYKG
;
A
#
# COMPACT_ATOMS: atom_id res chain seq x y z
N MET A 1 14.34 12.52 8.55
CA MET A 1 13.92 11.35 7.72
C MET A 1 14.55 10.04 8.18
N GLN A 2 15.80 10.07 8.66
CA GLN A 2 16.51 8.88 9.16
C GLN A 2 15.76 8.12 10.27
N GLU A 3 15.17 8.81 11.25
CA GLU A 3 14.43 8.16 12.34
C GLU A 3 13.19 7.38 11.87
N VAL A 4 12.47 7.92 10.87
CA VAL A 4 11.31 7.26 10.27
C VAL A 4 11.74 6.00 9.54
N ARG A 5 12.86 6.04 8.81
CA ARG A 5 13.45 4.85 8.18
C ARG A 5 13.86 3.81 9.21
N ILE A 6 14.58 4.20 10.26
CA ILE A 6 15.01 3.27 11.33
C ILE A 6 13.79 2.60 11.97
N SER A 7 12.73 3.35 12.25
CA SER A 7 11.49 2.79 12.78
C SER A 7 10.79 1.88 11.77
N ALA A 8 10.78 2.23 10.48
CA ALA A 8 10.23 1.37 9.44
C ALA A 8 10.99 0.04 9.34
N ASP A 9 12.32 0.10 9.42
CA ASP A 9 13.22 -1.06 9.38
C ASP A 9 13.06 -1.97 10.61
N LYS A 10 12.70 -1.39 11.77
CA LYS A 10 12.39 -2.13 13.01
C LYS A 10 11.01 -2.81 13.02
N GLY A 11 10.20 -2.67 11.97
CA GLY A 11 8.91 -3.35 11.88
C GLY A 11 7.70 -2.53 12.36
N TYR A 12 7.88 -1.27 12.74
CA TYR A 12 6.74 -0.44 13.18
C TYR A 12 5.81 -0.15 12.00
N GLN A 13 4.62 -0.76 12.00
CA GLN A 13 3.67 -0.73 10.88
C GLN A 13 3.34 0.69 10.38
N GLN A 14 3.20 1.66 11.29
CA GLN A 14 2.93 3.05 10.93
C GLN A 14 4.16 3.69 10.28
N ALA A 15 5.36 3.45 10.80
CA ALA A 15 6.58 3.98 10.24
C ALA A 15 6.86 3.42 8.84
N GLN A 16 6.58 2.12 8.62
CA GLN A 16 6.65 1.50 7.30
C GLN A 16 5.73 2.20 6.29
N PHE A 17 4.48 2.43 6.66
CA PHE A 17 3.53 3.15 5.79
C PHE A 17 3.99 4.59 5.51
N VAL A 18 4.36 5.33 6.56
CA VAL A 18 4.78 6.74 6.47
C VAL A 18 6.07 6.90 5.66
N PHE A 19 7.03 5.99 5.82
CA PHE A 19 8.27 6.03 5.05
C PHE A 19 7.98 5.83 3.55
N GLY A 20 7.17 4.84 3.18
CA GLY A 20 6.71 4.68 1.80
C GLY A 20 5.92 5.90 1.29
N ALA A 21 5.10 6.53 2.14
CA ALA A 21 4.37 7.75 1.77
C ALA A 21 5.30 8.96 1.54
N PHE A 22 6.43 9.06 2.24
CA PHE A 22 7.43 10.11 1.98
C PHE A 22 8.09 9.95 0.62
N ILE A 23 8.46 8.71 0.27
CA ILE A 23 9.02 8.37 -1.04
C ILE A 23 7.98 8.63 -2.14
N ASN A 24 6.75 8.12 -1.98
CA ASN A 24 5.66 8.28 -2.96
C ASN A 24 5.30 9.75 -3.24
N ASN A 25 5.36 10.59 -2.21
CA ASN A 25 5.06 12.02 -2.33
C ASN A 25 6.29 12.88 -2.64
N GLN A 26 7.42 12.26 -2.97
CA GLN A 26 8.67 12.95 -3.33
C GLN A 26 9.07 14.02 -2.31
N ARG A 27 8.94 13.70 -1.01
CA ARG A 27 9.30 14.64 0.05
C ARG A 27 10.80 14.97 -0.02
N PRO A 28 11.21 16.19 0.36
CA PRO A 28 12.63 16.53 0.43
C PRO A 28 13.41 15.49 1.23
N PHE A 29 14.58 15.10 0.70
CA PHE A 29 15.49 14.11 1.29
C PHE A 29 14.97 12.66 1.35
N ALA A 30 13.81 12.37 0.74
CA ALA A 30 13.35 10.99 0.55
C ALA A 30 14.04 10.32 -0.63
N PRO A 31 14.25 8.99 -0.58
CA PRO A 31 14.54 8.22 -1.77
C PRO A 31 13.48 8.46 -2.85
N THR A 32 13.86 8.27 -4.11
CA THR A 32 12.97 8.43 -5.27
C THR A 32 12.53 7.10 -5.89
N ASP A 33 13.05 5.98 -5.38
CA ASP A 33 12.73 4.64 -5.89
C ASP A 33 11.32 4.20 -5.48
N ILE A 34 10.42 4.12 -6.45
CA ILE A 34 9.04 3.71 -6.25
C ILE A 34 8.90 2.25 -5.80
N CYS A 35 9.88 1.39 -6.11
CA CYS A 35 9.88 0.01 -5.67
C CYS A 35 10.18 -0.13 -4.17
N LEU A 36 10.83 0.87 -3.56
CA LEU A 36 10.92 0.95 -2.10
C LEU A 36 9.55 1.24 -1.48
N VAL A 37 8.71 2.05 -2.10
CA VAL A 37 7.33 2.26 -1.61
C VAL A 37 6.59 0.93 -1.58
N GLU A 38 6.69 0.16 -2.66
CA GLU A 38 6.07 -1.17 -2.77
C GLU A 38 6.52 -2.07 -1.61
N GLN A 39 7.82 -2.16 -1.39
CA GLN A 39 8.41 -2.99 -0.33
C GLN A 39 7.92 -2.59 1.07
N TYR A 40 7.99 -1.30 1.42
CA TYR A 40 7.61 -0.85 2.77
C TYR A 40 6.10 -0.92 3.01
N TRP A 41 5.28 -0.67 1.99
CA TRP A 41 3.84 -0.81 2.13
C TRP A 41 3.41 -2.27 2.28
N LEU A 42 4.04 -3.21 1.58
CA LEU A 42 3.77 -4.64 1.79
C LEU A 42 4.20 -5.10 3.19
N LYS A 43 5.33 -4.62 3.72
CA LYS A 43 5.69 -4.86 5.13
C LYS A 43 4.63 -4.31 6.09
N SER A 44 4.11 -3.11 5.81
CA SER A 44 3.05 -2.50 6.62
C SER A 44 1.72 -3.27 6.54
N VAL A 45 1.39 -3.82 5.36
CA VAL A 45 0.26 -4.72 5.16
C VAL A 45 0.41 -5.98 6.02
N GLN A 46 1.59 -6.62 5.97
CA GLN A 46 1.90 -7.81 6.78
C GLN A 46 1.79 -7.53 8.28
N ALA A 47 2.15 -6.33 8.71
CA ALA A 47 2.04 -5.89 10.11
C ALA A 47 0.61 -5.45 10.51
N GLY A 48 -0.39 -5.57 9.62
CA GLY A 48 -1.80 -5.35 9.94
C GLY A 48 -2.34 -3.95 9.65
N ARG A 49 -1.60 -3.09 8.94
CA ARG A 49 -2.02 -1.70 8.71
C ARG A 49 -3.08 -1.62 7.60
N GLN A 50 -4.31 -1.34 7.98
CA GLN A 50 -5.43 -1.10 7.07
C GLN A 50 -5.13 -0.08 5.96
N ALA A 51 -4.59 1.09 6.33
CA ALA A 51 -4.25 2.15 5.37
C ALA A 51 -3.24 1.68 4.30
N ALA A 52 -2.35 0.75 4.64
CA ALA A 52 -1.40 0.18 3.69
C ALA A 52 -2.08 -0.78 2.70
N ARG A 53 -3.08 -1.57 3.14
CA ARG A 53 -3.88 -2.45 2.25
C ARG A 53 -4.52 -1.64 1.13
N LEU A 54 -5.28 -0.60 1.51
CA LEU A 54 -6.01 0.24 0.54
C LEU A 54 -5.06 1.04 -0.34
N SER A 55 -4.01 1.61 0.25
CA SER A 55 -3.03 2.41 -0.51
C SER A 55 -2.26 1.54 -1.51
N TYR A 56 -1.84 0.35 -1.10
CA TYR A 56 -1.12 -0.59 -1.97
C TYR A 56 -1.96 -0.95 -3.20
N VAL A 57 -3.18 -1.47 -2.99
CA VAL A 57 -4.08 -1.85 -4.09
C VAL A 57 -4.34 -0.66 -5.02
N ARG A 58 -4.66 0.51 -4.46
CA ARG A 58 -4.87 1.74 -5.24
C ARG A 58 -3.67 2.12 -6.12
N HIS A 59 -2.44 1.86 -5.68
CA HIS A 59 -1.25 2.21 -6.45
C HIS A 59 -0.94 1.16 -7.51
N VAL A 60 -1.13 -0.13 -7.21
CA VAL A 60 -0.98 -1.21 -8.20
C VAL A 60 -1.97 -1.03 -9.36
N VAL A 61 -3.26 -0.83 -9.09
CA VAL A 61 -4.27 -0.66 -10.16
C VAL A 61 -4.06 0.60 -11.01
N LYS A 62 -3.28 1.58 -10.49
CA LYS A 62 -2.84 2.78 -11.22
C LYS A 62 -1.50 2.62 -11.94
N GLY A 63 -0.93 1.41 -11.95
CA GLY A 63 0.35 1.10 -12.58
C GLY A 63 1.57 1.72 -11.91
N LYS A 64 1.46 2.19 -10.65
CA LYS A 64 2.55 2.92 -9.98
C LYS A 64 3.79 2.07 -9.71
N PHE A 65 3.60 0.76 -9.56
CA PHE A 65 4.70 -0.19 -9.35
C PHE A 65 5.04 -0.98 -10.61
N SER A 66 4.64 -0.51 -11.80
CA SER A 66 5.00 -1.16 -13.06
C SER A 66 6.54 -1.24 -13.18
N GLY A 67 7.06 -2.45 -13.40
CA GLY A 67 8.50 -2.72 -13.45
C GLY A 67 9.17 -3.02 -12.10
N CYS A 68 8.46 -2.92 -10.98
CA CYS A 68 8.96 -3.40 -9.70
C CYS A 68 8.88 -4.93 -9.59
N LYS A 69 9.73 -5.52 -8.73
CA LYS A 69 9.88 -6.98 -8.66
C LYS A 69 8.74 -7.70 -7.92
N ILE A 70 8.05 -7.04 -6.99
CA ILE A 70 7.17 -7.75 -6.05
C ILE A 70 5.78 -7.95 -6.63
N GLN A 71 5.14 -6.88 -7.13
CA GLN A 71 3.85 -6.86 -7.81
C GLN A 71 2.88 -7.96 -7.39
N ALA A 72 2.09 -7.70 -6.35
CA ALA A 72 1.12 -8.67 -5.85
C ALA A 72 0.12 -9.06 -6.93
N THR A 73 -0.33 -10.31 -6.90
CA THR A 73 -1.30 -10.82 -7.86
C THR A 73 -2.68 -10.19 -7.64
N THR A 74 -3.55 -10.28 -8.63
CA THR A 74 -4.97 -9.90 -8.50
C THR A 74 -5.65 -10.63 -7.33
N ALA A 75 -5.29 -11.89 -7.08
CA ALA A 75 -5.81 -12.67 -5.97
C ALA A 75 -5.33 -12.13 -4.61
N ASP A 76 -4.05 -11.79 -4.49
CA ASP A 76 -3.50 -11.19 -3.27
C ASP A 76 -4.19 -9.86 -2.95
N MET A 77 -4.33 -8.99 -3.96
CA MET A 77 -5.00 -7.71 -3.82
C MET A 77 -6.47 -7.84 -3.43
N ARG A 78 -7.19 -8.83 -3.98
CA ARG A 78 -8.55 -9.16 -3.55
C ARG A 78 -8.57 -9.52 -2.06
N GLY A 79 -7.66 -10.36 -1.59
CA GLY A 79 -7.55 -10.71 -0.17
C GLY A 79 -7.26 -9.52 0.74
N LEU A 80 -6.50 -8.52 0.27
CA LEU A 80 -6.28 -7.28 1.01
C LEU A 80 -7.57 -6.46 1.16
N LEU A 81 -8.36 -6.35 0.09
CA LEU A 81 -9.64 -5.63 0.11
C LEU A 81 -10.70 -6.36 0.95
N ASP A 82 -10.77 -7.68 0.88
CA ASP A 82 -11.71 -8.47 1.68
C ASP A 82 -11.41 -8.38 3.17
N THR A 83 -10.12 -8.38 3.54
CA THR A 83 -9.70 -8.12 4.91
C THR A 83 -10.08 -6.71 5.34
N ALA A 84 -9.83 -5.73 4.46
CA ALA A 84 -10.18 -4.35 4.75
C ALA A 84 -11.69 -4.16 4.97
N ALA A 85 -12.53 -4.80 4.16
CA ALA A 85 -14.00 -4.72 4.26
C ALA A 85 -14.53 -5.21 5.61
N LYS A 86 -13.91 -6.26 6.18
CA LYS A 86 -14.28 -6.82 7.48
C LYS A 86 -13.99 -5.85 8.63
N ASP A 87 -12.89 -5.10 8.53
CA ASP A 87 -12.40 -4.20 9.57
C ASP A 87 -12.98 -2.78 9.47
N SER A 88 -13.79 -2.47 8.45
CA SER A 88 -14.26 -1.11 8.12
C SER A 88 -15.70 -0.80 8.55
N PRO A 89 -15.90 0.02 9.61
CA PRO A 89 -17.23 0.49 10.01
C PRO A 89 -17.69 1.75 9.25
N GLY A 90 -16.77 2.50 8.62
CA GLY A 90 -17.05 3.82 8.05
C GLY A 90 -17.53 3.80 6.58
N TYR A 91 -18.49 4.67 6.26
CA TYR A 91 -19.06 4.79 4.90
C TYR A 91 -18.01 5.03 3.81
N TYR A 92 -17.14 6.05 3.98
CA TYR A 92 -16.15 6.41 2.96
C TYR A 92 -15.09 5.34 2.74
N GLU A 93 -14.75 4.57 3.78
CA GLU A 93 -13.79 3.49 3.66
C GLU A 93 -14.39 2.34 2.85
N ARG A 94 -15.66 2.00 3.08
CA ARG A 94 -16.39 1.01 2.29
C ARG A 94 -16.52 1.43 0.82
N LEU A 95 -16.89 2.69 0.57
CA LEU A 95 -16.96 3.21 -0.79
C LEU A 95 -15.63 3.07 -1.54
N LEU A 96 -14.50 3.38 -0.88
CA LEU A 96 -13.18 3.19 -1.47
C LEU A 96 -12.87 1.70 -1.74
N ILE A 97 -13.25 0.80 -0.85
CA ILE A 97 -13.04 -0.65 -1.01
C ILE A 97 -13.86 -1.19 -2.20
N GLU A 98 -15.10 -0.73 -2.35
CA GLU A 98 -15.99 -1.07 -3.47
C GLU A 98 -15.39 -0.57 -4.79
N ASP A 99 -14.97 0.69 -4.86
CA ASP A 99 -14.34 1.28 -6.04
C ASP A 99 -13.05 0.55 -6.44
N LEU A 100 -12.21 0.18 -5.46
CA LEU A 100 -10.99 -0.58 -5.71
C LEU A 100 -11.30 -2.01 -6.15
N THR A 101 -12.35 -2.62 -5.61
CA THR A 101 -12.84 -3.93 -6.03
C THR A 101 -13.27 -3.93 -7.49
N GLU A 102 -13.99 -2.90 -7.95
CA GLU A 102 -14.40 -2.79 -9.34
C GLU A 102 -13.21 -2.55 -10.28
N GLN A 103 -12.29 -1.67 -9.89
CA GLN A 103 -11.05 -1.43 -10.66
C GLN A 103 -10.21 -2.70 -10.81
N LEU A 104 -10.17 -3.54 -9.77
CA LEU A 104 -9.40 -4.78 -9.79
C LEU A 104 -9.95 -5.80 -10.80
N LYS A 105 -11.26 -5.79 -11.10
CA LYS A 105 -11.86 -6.70 -12.10
C LYS A 105 -11.38 -6.44 -13.52
N ILE A 106 -11.03 -5.19 -13.83
CA ILE A 106 -10.57 -4.77 -15.15
C ILE A 106 -9.05 -4.60 -15.22
N TYR A 107 -8.35 -4.80 -14.10
CA TYR A 107 -6.91 -4.71 -14.01
C TYR A 107 -6.24 -5.87 -14.77
N LYS A 108 -5.40 -5.52 -15.74
CA LYS A 108 -4.58 -6.46 -16.52
C LYS A 108 -3.15 -6.39 -16.00
N GLY A 109 -2.95 -6.93 -14.80
CA GLY A 109 -1.64 -7.10 -14.17
C GLY A 109 -0.93 -8.34 -14.68
#